data_AF-A0A6B3LFC2-F1
#
_entry.id   AF-A0A6B3LFC2-F1
#
_cell.length_a   1.000
_cell.length_b   1.000
_cell.length_c   1.000
_cell.angle_alpha   90.00
_cell.angle_beta   90.00
_cell.angle_gamma   90.00
#
_symmetry.space_group_name_H-M   'P 1'
#
loop_
_entity.id
_entity.type
_entity.pdbx_description
1 polymer ?
#
loop_
_entity_poly.entity_id
_entity_poly.type
_entity_poly.pdbx_seq_one_letter_code
_entity_poly.pdbx_strand_id
1 'polypeptide(L)'
;MWDLSFSVRLVVLGVVMLAVAGVDYGVKRERATKWREYAFLCVAGLVGGLFGMAVDQITGRISPEYFEFGKGISPGPGYWSSVMALGFRAGFFGGLLVGVAALMANNPRPELERLSWRRLGGLLWWPMAAAALGAAGCGVVGAMDVFGLKSGLDAAEIIQGGRLLAVQGAHFGLYLGGLLGVVLVVRRVRRMRRELGAVRIS
;
A
#
# COMPACT_ATOMS: atom_id res chain seq x y z
N MET A 1 -5.32 -25.30 8.26
CA MET A 1 -3.90 -25.38 7.82
C MET A 1 -3.32 -23.99 7.43
N TRP A 2 -3.78 -22.88 8.03
CA TRP A 2 -3.34 -21.52 7.69
C TRP A 2 -3.06 -20.60 8.89
N ASP A 3 -2.77 -21.15 10.08
CA ASP A 3 -2.52 -20.36 11.31
C ASP A 3 -1.07 -19.89 11.45
N LEU A 4 -0.43 -19.50 10.35
CA LEU A 4 0.89 -18.88 10.42
C LEU A 4 0.75 -17.40 10.78
N SER A 5 1.40 -16.99 11.87
CA SER A 5 1.47 -15.59 12.28
C SER A 5 2.12 -14.73 11.19
N PHE A 6 1.78 -13.43 11.16
CA PHE A 6 2.34 -12.51 10.17
C PHE A 6 3.87 -12.49 10.16
N SER A 7 4.50 -12.54 11.34
CA SER A 7 5.96 -12.59 11.48
C SER A 7 6.53 -13.86 10.84
N VAL A 8 5.90 -15.01 11.05
CA VAL A 8 6.34 -16.27 10.40
C VAL A 8 6.21 -16.17 8.89
N ARG A 9 5.13 -15.57 8.37
CA ARG A 9 4.97 -15.35 6.92
C ARG A 9 6.08 -14.46 6.35
N LEU A 10 6.46 -13.39 7.06
CA LEU A 10 7.58 -12.53 6.66
C LEU A 10 8.93 -13.26 6.68
N VAL A 11 9.17 -14.08 7.70
CA VAL A 11 10.41 -14.89 7.79
C VAL A 11 10.47 -15.88 6.63
N VAL A 12 9.39 -16.61 6.36
CA VAL A 12 9.32 -17.56 5.24
C VAL A 12 9.54 -16.83 3.91
N LEU A 13 8.89 -15.69 3.70
CA LEU A 13 9.08 -14.86 2.51
C LEU A 13 10.54 -14.41 2.37
N GLY A 14 11.15 -13.94 3.46
CA GLY A 14 12.55 -13.52 3.50
C GLY A 14 13.51 -14.65 3.15
N VAL A 15 13.31 -15.85 3.72
CA VAL A 15 14.11 -17.04 3.42
C VAL A 15 14.00 -17.42 1.94
N VAL A 16 12.79 -17.43 1.38
CA VAL A 16 12.58 -17.72 -0.05
C VAL A 16 13.26 -16.68 -0.93
N MET A 17 13.13 -15.39 -0.61
CA MET A 17 13.79 -14.30 -1.35
C MET A 17 15.32 -14.43 -1.28
N LEU A 18 15.89 -14.75 -0.12
CA LEU A 18 17.32 -14.98 0.04
C LEU A 18 17.81 -16.20 -0.74
N ALA A 19 17.08 -17.31 -0.71
CA ALA A 19 17.41 -18.51 -1.46
C ALA A 19 17.43 -18.24 -2.97
N VAL A 20 16.39 -17.58 -3.51
CA VAL A 20 16.33 -17.23 -4.94
C VAL A 20 17.42 -16.24 -5.32
N ALA A 21 17.72 -15.24 -4.47
CA ALA A 21 18.81 -14.30 -4.71
C ALA A 21 20.18 -15.01 -4.68
N GLY A 22 20.38 -15.97 -3.79
CA GLY A 22 21.59 -16.79 -3.69
C GLY A 22 21.80 -17.64 -4.94
N VAL A 23 20.74 -18.30 -5.43
CA VAL A 23 20.79 -19.05 -6.71
C VAL A 23 21.07 -18.13 -7.89
N ASP A 24 20.39 -16.97 -7.98
CA ASP A 24 20.63 -15.97 -9.05
C ASP A 24 22.07 -15.47 -9.03
N TYR A 25 22.64 -15.24 -7.84
CA TYR A 25 24.04 -14.86 -7.67
C TYR A 25 25.01 -15.98 -8.05
N GLY A 26 24.76 -17.22 -7.64
CA GLY A 26 25.59 -18.36 -8.00
C GLY A 26 25.65 -18.59 -9.52
N VAL A 27 24.53 -18.42 -10.22
CA VAL A 27 24.44 -18.63 -11.67
C VAL A 27 24.97 -17.43 -12.48
N LYS A 28 24.67 -16.20 -12.06
CA LYS A 28 24.93 -14.99 -12.87
C LYS A 28 26.06 -14.10 -12.36
N ARG A 29 26.56 -14.34 -11.14
CA ARG A 29 27.60 -13.56 -10.45
C ARG A 29 27.32 -12.05 -10.51
N GLU A 30 28.18 -11.28 -11.17
CA GLU A 30 28.07 -9.82 -11.29
C GLU A 30 26.80 -9.34 -12.02
N ARG A 31 26.18 -10.21 -12.83
CA ARG A 31 24.93 -9.91 -13.54
C ARG A 31 23.67 -10.22 -12.73
N ALA A 32 23.81 -10.65 -11.47
CA ALA A 32 22.67 -10.96 -10.61
C ALA A 32 21.86 -9.71 -10.29
N THR A 33 20.53 -9.80 -10.42
CA THR A 33 19.62 -8.66 -10.25
C THR A 33 18.59 -8.88 -9.15
N LYS A 34 18.37 -10.12 -8.72
CA LYS A 34 17.28 -10.46 -7.79
C LYS A 34 17.41 -9.81 -6.43
N TRP A 35 18.62 -9.70 -5.87
CA TRP A 35 18.82 -9.02 -4.59
C TRP A 35 18.37 -7.55 -4.61
N ARG A 36 18.53 -6.86 -5.75
CA ARG A 36 18.08 -5.46 -5.93
C ARG A 36 16.57 -5.36 -6.06
N GLU A 37 15.97 -6.27 -6.83
CA GLU A 37 14.52 -6.39 -6.96
C GLU A 37 13.87 -6.64 -5.58
N TYR A 38 14.46 -7.53 -4.78
CA TYR A 38 14.01 -7.87 -3.43
C TYR A 38 14.23 -6.77 -2.42
N ALA A 39 15.36 -6.08 -2.45
CA ALA A 39 15.59 -4.88 -1.64
C ALA A 39 14.55 -3.80 -1.96
N PHE A 40 14.25 -3.59 -3.24
CA PHE A 40 13.20 -2.65 -3.68
C PHE A 40 11.82 -3.05 -3.16
N LEU A 41 11.45 -4.33 -3.24
CA LEU A 41 10.17 -4.83 -2.68
C LEU A 41 10.11 -4.63 -1.16
N CYS A 42 11.18 -4.92 -0.43
CA CYS A 42 11.23 -4.70 1.01
C CYS A 42 11.02 -3.23 1.37
N VAL A 43 11.69 -2.31 0.65
CA VAL A 43 11.50 -0.87 0.84
C VAL A 43 10.06 -0.45 0.51
N ALA A 44 9.50 -0.92 -0.60
CA ALA A 44 8.12 -0.60 -0.98
C ALA A 44 7.11 -1.12 0.07
N GLY A 45 7.29 -2.34 0.56
CA GLY A 45 6.52 -2.91 1.65
C GLY A 45 6.66 -2.09 2.94
N LEU A 46 7.86 -1.77 3.38
CA LEU A 46 8.09 -0.97 4.58
C LEU A 46 7.44 0.42 4.49
N VAL A 47 7.60 1.11 3.37
CA VAL A 47 6.97 2.42 3.13
C VAL A 47 5.44 2.30 3.18
N GLY A 48 4.87 1.29 2.51
CA GLY A 48 3.44 1.02 2.57
C GLY A 48 2.95 0.70 3.99
N GLY A 49 3.71 -0.09 4.75
CA GLY A 49 3.39 -0.44 6.13
C GLY A 49 3.40 0.77 7.07
N LEU A 50 4.42 1.63 6.97
CA LEU A 50 4.47 2.87 7.73
C LEU A 50 3.32 3.82 7.36
N PHE A 51 2.96 3.89 6.08
CA PHE A 51 1.80 4.66 5.63
C PHE A 51 0.48 4.12 6.20
N GLY A 52 0.25 2.81 6.10
CA GLY A 52 -0.95 2.17 6.66
C GLY A 52 -1.05 2.33 8.17
N MET A 53 0.07 2.22 8.88
CA MET A 53 0.13 2.49 10.33
C MET A 53 -0.25 3.94 10.67
N ALA A 54 0.23 4.92 9.90
CA ALA A 54 -0.10 6.33 10.10
C ALA A 54 -1.58 6.61 9.82
N VAL A 55 -2.13 6.02 8.76
CA VAL A 55 -3.55 6.09 8.42
C VAL A 55 -4.41 5.52 9.55
N ASP A 56 -4.12 4.30 10.01
CA ASP A 56 -4.93 3.62 11.03
C ASP A 56 -4.84 4.33 12.40
N GLN A 57 -3.70 4.97 12.67
CA GLN A 57 -3.55 5.87 13.81
C GLN A 57 -4.48 7.10 13.71
N ILE A 58 -4.64 7.69 12.53
CA ILE A 58 -5.54 8.83 12.32
C ILE A 58 -6.99 8.37 12.40
N THR A 59 -7.36 7.33 11.65
CA THR A 59 -8.74 6.84 11.60
C THR A 59 -9.19 6.26 12.94
N GLY A 60 -8.29 5.64 13.70
CA GLY A 60 -8.58 5.13 15.04
C GLY A 60 -8.79 6.22 16.09
N ARG A 61 -8.30 7.44 15.86
CA ARG A 61 -8.67 8.64 16.65
C ARG A 61 -10.00 9.23 16.19
N ILE A 62 -10.31 9.14 14.90
CA ILE A 62 -11.57 9.65 14.35
C ILE A 62 -12.74 8.76 14.74
N SER A 63 -12.64 7.43 14.66
CA SER A 63 -13.70 6.51 15.10
C SER A 63 -13.08 5.23 15.64
N PRO A 64 -12.91 5.10 16.98
CA PRO A 64 -12.55 3.83 17.61
C PRO A 64 -13.56 2.71 17.31
N GLU A 65 -14.83 3.06 17.15
CA GLU A 65 -15.94 2.16 16.86
C GLU A 65 -15.73 1.41 15.53
N TYR A 66 -15.08 2.05 14.55
CA TYR A 66 -14.70 1.39 13.30
C TYR A 66 -13.79 0.17 13.53
N PHE A 67 -12.83 0.29 14.46
CA PHE A 67 -11.89 -0.78 14.77
C PHE A 67 -12.50 -1.81 15.70
N GLU A 68 -13.37 -1.39 16.61
CA GLU A 68 -14.11 -2.31 17.47
C GLU A 68 -15.06 -3.19 16.66
N PHE A 69 -16.01 -2.60 15.94
CA PHE A 69 -17.02 -3.36 15.18
C PHE A 69 -16.46 -3.96 13.91
N GLY A 70 -15.63 -3.21 13.18
CA GLY A 70 -15.15 -3.62 11.87
C GLY A 70 -13.93 -4.54 11.92
N LYS A 71 -13.14 -4.50 13.01
CA LYS A 71 -11.85 -5.21 13.13
C LYS A 71 -11.71 -6.04 14.42
N GLY A 72 -12.66 -5.98 15.34
CA GLY A 72 -12.63 -6.72 16.60
C GLY A 72 -11.56 -6.21 17.58
N ILE A 73 -11.16 -4.94 17.48
CA ILE A 73 -10.16 -4.33 18.36
C ILE A 73 -10.85 -3.38 19.32
N SER A 74 -11.21 -3.87 20.51
CA SER A 74 -11.87 -3.05 21.53
C SER A 74 -10.94 -1.99 22.13
N PRO A 75 -11.47 -0.80 22.47
CA PRO A 75 -10.73 0.21 23.22
C PRO A 75 -10.24 -0.34 24.56
N GLY A 76 -8.97 -0.13 24.90
CA GLY A 76 -8.38 -0.63 26.14
C GLY A 76 -6.86 -0.76 26.08
N PRO A 77 -6.25 -1.42 27.08
CA PRO A 77 -4.83 -1.72 27.08
C PRO A 77 -4.42 -2.46 25.80
N GLY A 78 -3.45 -1.91 25.06
CA GLY A 78 -2.97 -2.50 23.81
C GLY A 78 -3.77 -2.14 22.54
N TYR A 79 -4.82 -1.32 22.64
CA TYR A 79 -5.60 -0.85 21.48
C TYR A 79 -4.70 -0.26 20.39
N TRP A 80 -3.85 0.72 20.75
CA TRP A 80 -2.99 1.40 19.77
C TRP A 80 -1.95 0.49 19.13
N SER A 81 -1.38 -0.45 19.87
CA SER A 81 -0.45 -1.45 19.30
C SER A 81 -1.16 -2.37 18.30
N SER A 82 -2.41 -2.76 18.59
CA SER A 82 -3.20 -3.61 17.70
C SER A 82 -3.61 -2.87 16.43
N VAL A 83 -4.05 -1.62 16.55
CA VAL A 83 -4.36 -0.73 15.40
C VAL A 83 -3.13 -0.49 14.54
N MET A 84 -1.97 -0.19 15.15
CA MET A 84 -0.71 -0.03 14.42
C MET A 84 -0.28 -1.31 13.71
N ALA A 85 -0.39 -2.45 14.37
CA ALA A 85 -0.02 -3.73 13.80
C ALA A 85 -0.93 -4.09 12.62
N LEU A 86 -2.23 -3.82 12.73
CA LEU A 86 -3.19 -4.02 11.64
C LEU A 86 -2.84 -3.13 10.43
N GLY A 87 -2.69 -1.82 10.66
CA GLY A 87 -2.37 -0.85 9.61
C GLY A 87 -1.03 -1.15 8.94
N PHE A 88 -0.03 -1.54 9.72
CA PHE A 88 1.27 -1.94 9.18
C PHE A 88 1.15 -3.18 8.29
N ARG A 89 0.41 -4.22 8.71
CA ARG A 89 0.25 -5.46 7.92
C ARG A 89 -0.46 -5.20 6.60
N ALA A 90 -1.58 -4.48 6.65
CA ALA A 90 -2.36 -4.13 5.47
C ALA A 90 -1.55 -3.22 4.52
N GLY A 91 -0.93 -2.18 5.07
CA GLY A 91 -0.09 -1.26 4.33
C GLY A 91 1.14 -1.93 3.72
N PHE A 92 1.79 -2.86 4.43
CA PHE A 92 2.96 -3.58 3.95
C PHE A 92 2.61 -4.43 2.73
N PHE A 93 1.49 -5.14 2.78
CA PHE A 93 1.00 -5.91 1.64
C PHE A 93 0.66 -4.99 0.45
N GLY A 94 -0.02 -3.86 0.68
CA GLY A 94 -0.29 -2.86 -0.36
C GLY A 94 1.00 -2.31 -0.99
N GLY A 95 2.00 -2.00 -0.17
CA GLY A 95 3.32 -1.55 -0.61
C GLY A 95 4.06 -2.59 -1.45
N LEU A 96 3.98 -3.88 -1.08
CA LEU A 96 4.52 -4.97 -1.89
C LEU A 96 3.83 -5.04 -3.27
N LEU A 97 2.50 -4.95 -3.35
CA LEU A 97 1.77 -4.96 -4.62
C LEU A 97 2.18 -3.79 -5.53
N VAL A 98 2.30 -2.59 -4.96
CA VAL A 98 2.82 -1.40 -5.66
C VAL A 98 4.23 -1.67 -6.19
N GLY A 99 5.11 -2.21 -5.34
CA GLY A 99 6.48 -2.55 -5.70
C GLY A 99 6.54 -3.56 -6.85
N VAL A 100 5.74 -4.63 -6.78
CA VAL A 100 5.63 -5.64 -7.85
C VAL A 100 5.15 -5.01 -9.15
N ALA A 101 4.09 -4.21 -9.12
CA ALA A 101 3.57 -3.53 -10.31
C ALA A 101 4.63 -2.60 -10.94
N ALA A 102 5.38 -1.85 -10.12
CA ALA A 102 6.46 -0.99 -10.57
C ALA A 102 7.61 -1.80 -11.21
N LEU A 103 8.02 -2.91 -10.59
CA LEU A 103 9.05 -3.81 -11.14
C LEU A 103 8.61 -4.44 -12.47
N MET A 104 7.37 -4.94 -12.55
CA MET A 104 6.82 -5.51 -13.78
C MET A 104 6.79 -4.46 -14.90
N ALA A 105 6.37 -3.23 -14.59
CA ALA A 105 6.41 -2.13 -15.54
C ALA A 105 7.84 -1.74 -15.95
N ASN A 106 8.83 -1.95 -15.08
CA ASN A 106 10.24 -1.66 -15.31
C ASN A 106 11.04 -2.86 -15.87
N ASN A 107 10.40 -3.99 -16.21
CA ASN A 107 11.12 -5.16 -16.70
C ASN A 107 11.76 -4.90 -18.08
N PRO A 108 13.03 -5.28 -18.34
CA PRO A 108 13.76 -4.90 -19.53
C PRO A 108 13.10 -5.54 -20.75
N ARG A 109 13.12 -4.83 -21.87
CA ARG A 109 12.71 -5.36 -23.18
C ARG A 109 13.78 -4.95 -24.20
N PRO A 110 13.93 -5.65 -25.33
CA PRO A 110 14.95 -5.32 -26.33
C PRO A 110 14.96 -3.84 -26.73
N GLU A 111 13.79 -3.21 -26.79
CA GLU A 111 13.62 -1.80 -27.21
C GLU A 111 13.50 -0.81 -26.05
N LEU A 112 13.48 -1.29 -24.79
CA LEU A 112 13.19 -0.44 -23.63
C LEU A 112 14.14 -0.74 -22.47
N GLU A 113 15.01 0.22 -22.16
CA GLU A 113 15.88 0.15 -20.99
C GLU A 113 15.11 0.21 -19.67
N ARG A 114 15.72 -0.30 -18.60
CA ARG A 114 15.19 -0.19 -17.23
C ARG A 114 15.45 1.22 -16.70
N LEU A 115 14.49 1.79 -16.00
CA LEU A 115 14.73 2.94 -15.13
C LEU A 115 15.67 2.55 -13.98
N SER A 116 16.48 3.52 -13.54
CA SER A 116 17.30 3.36 -12.34
C SER A 116 16.44 3.20 -11.08
N TRP A 117 16.98 2.49 -10.09
CA TRP A 117 16.29 2.23 -8.81
C TRP A 117 15.86 3.49 -8.08
N ARG A 118 16.68 4.55 -8.14
CA ARG A 118 16.35 5.86 -7.55
C ARG A 118 15.11 6.48 -8.21
N ARG A 119 15.04 6.44 -9.56
CA ARG A 119 13.89 6.96 -10.30
C ARG A 119 12.64 6.14 -10.03
N LEU A 120 12.76 4.81 -9.98
CA LEU A 120 11.63 3.93 -9.67
C LEU A 120 11.13 4.13 -8.23
N GLY A 121 12.04 4.24 -7.26
CA GLY A 121 11.71 4.54 -5.86
C GLY A 121 11.05 5.90 -5.69
N GLY A 122 11.51 6.91 -6.44
CA GLY A 122 10.88 8.22 -6.51
C GLY A 122 9.48 8.24 -7.12
N LEU A 123 8.97 7.12 -7.64
CA LEU A 123 7.56 7.00 -8.08
C LEU A 123 6.66 6.37 -7.02
N LEU A 124 7.21 5.80 -5.94
CA LEU A 124 6.41 5.15 -4.90
C LEU A 124 5.52 6.11 -4.10
N TRP A 125 5.79 7.43 -4.15
CA TRP A 125 4.92 8.40 -3.48
C TRP A 125 3.59 8.62 -4.21
N TRP A 126 3.50 8.32 -5.51
CA TRP A 126 2.28 8.55 -6.29
C TRP A 126 1.07 7.74 -5.78
N PRO A 127 1.18 6.42 -5.53
CA PRO A 127 0.08 5.66 -4.95
C PRO A 127 -0.29 6.11 -3.54
N MET A 128 0.67 6.57 -2.75
CA MET A 128 0.40 7.10 -1.41
C MET A 128 -0.38 8.41 -1.48
N ALA A 129 0.03 9.34 -2.35
CA ALA A 129 -0.68 10.60 -2.55
C ALA A 129 -2.08 10.38 -3.10
N ALA A 130 -2.23 9.51 -4.11
CA ALA A 130 -3.53 9.16 -4.66
C ALA A 130 -4.43 8.47 -3.62
N ALA A 131 -3.88 7.56 -2.81
CA ALA A 131 -4.62 6.94 -1.70
C ALA A 131 -5.05 7.97 -0.66
N ALA A 132 -4.17 8.89 -0.25
CA ALA A 132 -4.50 9.93 0.72
C ALA A 132 -5.61 10.88 0.20
N LEU A 133 -5.53 11.28 -1.07
CA LEU A 133 -6.58 12.09 -1.71
C LEU A 133 -7.90 11.33 -1.81
N GLY A 134 -7.85 10.05 -2.20
CA GLY A 134 -9.01 9.17 -2.22
C GLY A 134 -9.65 9.05 -0.83
N ALA A 135 -8.83 8.86 0.20
CA ALA A 135 -9.27 8.78 1.59
C ALA A 135 -9.97 10.06 2.04
N ALA A 136 -9.39 11.23 1.75
CA ALA A 136 -10.00 12.50 2.07
C ALA A 136 -11.34 12.68 1.33
N GLY A 137 -11.38 12.44 0.02
CA GLY A 137 -12.58 12.60 -0.79
C GLY A 137 -13.72 11.65 -0.38
N CYS A 138 -13.44 10.35 -0.29
CA CYS A 138 -14.44 9.36 0.11
C CYS A 138 -14.82 9.49 1.60
N GLY A 139 -13.90 9.96 2.45
CA GLY A 139 -14.20 10.27 3.85
C GLY A 139 -15.20 11.42 3.99
N VAL A 140 -15.07 12.47 3.19
CA VAL A 140 -16.06 13.56 3.12
C VAL A 140 -17.42 13.05 2.63
N VAL A 141 -17.45 12.26 1.56
CA VAL A 141 -18.68 11.63 1.04
C VAL A 141 -19.37 10.77 2.12
N GLY A 142 -18.59 9.99 2.87
CA GLY A 142 -19.10 9.20 3.99
C GLY A 142 -19.63 10.06 5.14
N ALA A 143 -18.92 11.13 5.50
CA ALA A 143 -19.35 12.05 6.55
C ALA A 143 -20.68 12.74 6.22
N MET A 144 -20.83 13.17 4.95
CA MET A 144 -22.03 13.80 4.40
C MET A 144 -23.22 12.84 4.27
N ASP A 145 -23.01 11.53 4.47
CA ASP A 145 -24.03 10.51 4.30
C ASP A 145 -24.76 10.60 2.95
N VAL A 146 -23.99 10.75 1.87
CA VAL A 146 -24.54 10.94 0.50
C VAL A 146 -25.51 9.81 0.09
N PHE A 147 -25.38 8.62 0.69
CA PHE A 147 -26.22 7.46 0.42
C PHE A 147 -27.38 7.28 1.41
N GLY A 148 -27.57 8.18 2.37
CA GLY A 148 -28.69 8.14 3.32
C GLY A 148 -28.66 6.96 4.30
N LEU A 149 -27.47 6.46 4.63
CA LEU A 149 -27.25 5.30 5.51
C LEU A 149 -27.61 5.60 6.97
N LYS A 150 -27.75 6.87 7.36
CA LYS A 150 -28.18 7.28 8.71
C LYS A 150 -29.70 7.47 8.82
N SER A 151 -30.46 7.23 7.76
CA SER A 151 -31.91 7.40 7.80
C SER A 151 -32.54 6.48 8.85
N GLY A 152 -33.30 7.08 9.78
CA GLY A 152 -33.99 6.35 10.86
C GLY A 152 -33.20 6.19 12.17
N LEU A 153 -31.98 6.74 12.25
CA LEU A 153 -31.19 6.77 13.48
C LEU A 153 -31.53 7.99 14.35
N ASP A 154 -31.34 7.87 15.66
CA ASP A 154 -31.46 9.00 16.59
C ASP A 154 -30.26 9.96 16.52
N ALA A 155 -30.33 11.10 17.22
CA ALA A 155 -29.28 12.12 17.15
C ALA A 155 -27.91 11.65 17.67
N ALA A 156 -27.86 10.75 18.66
CA ALA A 156 -26.61 10.21 19.20
C ALA A 156 -25.99 9.19 18.23
N GLU A 157 -26.83 8.33 17.65
CA GLU A 157 -26.48 7.37 16.61
C GLU A 157 -26.04 8.06 15.31
N ILE A 158 -26.62 9.21 14.95
CA ILE A 158 -26.21 10.02 13.79
C ILE A 158 -24.79 10.57 13.97
N ILE A 159 -24.43 11.04 15.17
CA ILE A 159 -23.09 11.59 15.44
C ILE A 159 -22.03 10.49 15.42
N GLN A 160 -22.28 9.37 16.12
CA GLN A 160 -21.38 8.22 16.10
C GLN A 160 -21.29 7.59 14.71
N GLY A 161 -22.45 7.38 14.06
CA GLY A 161 -22.55 6.89 12.69
C GLY A 161 -21.87 7.79 11.67
N GLY A 162 -21.84 9.11 11.89
CA GLY A 162 -21.12 10.06 11.04
C GLY A 162 -19.61 9.86 11.04
N ARG A 163 -19.01 9.66 12.22
CA ARG A 163 -17.56 9.39 12.35
C ARG A 163 -17.21 8.02 11.77
N LEU A 164 -18.06 7.02 12.02
CA LEU A 164 -17.91 5.68 11.48
C LEU A 164 -17.96 5.68 9.94
N LEU A 165 -18.99 6.29 9.35
CA LEU A 165 -19.16 6.37 7.90
C LEU A 165 -18.05 7.20 7.23
N ALA A 166 -17.56 8.26 7.88
CA ALA A 166 -16.41 9.01 7.39
C ALA A 166 -15.14 8.13 7.34
N VAL A 167 -14.86 7.37 8.41
CA VAL A 167 -13.70 6.47 8.44
C VAL A 167 -13.85 5.30 7.46
N GLN A 168 -15.04 4.73 7.33
CA GLN A 168 -15.31 3.68 6.37
C GLN A 168 -15.15 4.20 4.93
N GLY A 169 -15.70 5.38 4.63
CA GLY A 169 -15.49 6.09 3.37
C GLY A 169 -14.02 6.33 3.10
N ALA A 170 -13.26 6.80 4.09
CA ALA A 170 -11.82 7.02 3.95
C ALA A 170 -11.07 5.72 3.60
N HIS A 171 -11.39 4.58 4.22
CA HIS A 171 -10.77 3.30 3.87
C HIS A 171 -11.11 2.85 2.44
N PHE A 172 -12.35 3.01 2.00
CA PHE A 172 -12.70 2.78 0.58
C PHE A 172 -11.90 3.68 -0.36
N GLY A 173 -11.77 4.96 0.02
CA GLY A 173 -10.97 5.94 -0.69
C GLY A 173 -9.50 5.57 -0.80
N LEU A 174 -8.89 5.00 0.24
CA LEU A 174 -7.51 4.50 0.20
C LEU A 174 -7.34 3.39 -0.84
N TYR A 175 -8.28 2.45 -0.92
CA TYR A 175 -8.20 1.36 -1.90
C TYR A 175 -8.36 1.88 -3.32
N LEU A 176 -9.37 2.73 -3.56
CA LEU A 176 -9.62 3.30 -4.89
C LEU A 176 -8.46 4.20 -5.34
N GLY A 177 -8.03 5.11 -4.47
CA GLY A 177 -6.91 6.01 -4.72
C GLY A 177 -5.59 5.27 -4.89
N GLY A 178 -5.34 4.24 -4.08
CA GLY A 178 -4.16 3.38 -4.21
C GLY A 178 -4.13 2.64 -5.55
N LEU A 179 -5.26 2.06 -5.98
CA LEU A 179 -5.38 1.41 -7.29
C LEU A 179 -5.13 2.39 -8.44
N LEU A 180 -5.76 3.57 -8.41
CA LEU A 180 -5.53 4.61 -9.40
C LEU A 180 -4.05 5.02 -9.44
N GLY A 181 -3.44 5.20 -8.27
CA GLY A 181 -2.03 5.52 -8.15
C GLY A 181 -1.10 4.46 -8.72
N VAL A 182 -1.40 3.17 -8.54
CA VAL A 182 -0.66 2.07 -9.20
C VAL A 182 -0.75 2.20 -10.72
N VAL A 183 -1.93 2.47 -11.27
CA VAL A 183 -2.11 2.70 -12.72
C VAL A 183 -1.24 3.88 -13.19
N LEU A 184 -1.23 4.99 -12.43
CA LEU A 184 -0.40 6.16 -12.74
C LEU A 184 1.10 5.82 -12.72
N VAL A 185 1.58 5.09 -11.71
CA VAL A 185 2.98 4.64 -11.64
C VAL A 185 3.33 3.78 -12.84
N VAL A 186 2.51 2.78 -13.18
CA VAL A 186 2.77 1.90 -14.33
C VAL A 186 2.82 2.71 -15.64
N ARG A 187 1.88 3.62 -15.85
CA ARG A 187 1.87 4.50 -17.05
C ARG A 187 3.11 5.39 -17.08
N ARG A 188 3.48 5.99 -15.95
CA ARG A 188 4.64 6.88 -15.84
C ARG A 188 5.95 6.15 -16.10
N VAL A 189 6.14 4.96 -15.51
CA VAL A 189 7.30 4.10 -15.76
C VAL A 189 7.40 3.77 -17.25
N ARG A 190 6.31 3.30 -17.88
CA ARG A 190 6.29 2.97 -19.31
C ARG A 190 6.64 4.17 -20.19
N ARG A 191 6.11 5.35 -19.87
CA ARG A 191 6.41 6.59 -20.59
C ARG A 191 7.88 6.98 -20.48
N MET A 192 8.42 7.04 -19.26
CA MET A 192 9.82 7.41 -19.02
C MET A 192 10.81 6.46 -19.72
N ARG A 193 10.47 5.16 -19.79
CA ARG A 193 11.30 4.18 -20.52
C ARG A 193 11.32 4.41 -22.02
N ARG A 194 10.19 4.79 -22.62
CA ARG A 194 10.12 5.14 -24.05
C ARG A 194 10.92 6.39 -24.36
N GLU A 195 10.83 7.41 -23.49
CA GLU A 195 11.61 8.64 -23.61
C GLU A 195 13.12 8.36 -23.57
N LEU A 196 13.57 7.46 -22.69
CA LEU A 196 14.99 7.03 -22.64
C LEU A 196 15.42 6.27 -23.89
N GLY A 197 14.57 5.41 -24.45
CA GLY A 197 14.87 4.70 -25.69
C GLY A 197 14.98 5.64 -26.90
N ALA A 198 14.08 6.63 -27.00
CA ALA A 198 14.06 7.59 -28.10
C ALA A 198 15.33 8.46 -28.16
N VAL A 199 15.82 8.94 -27.02
CA VAL A 199 17.04 9.76 -26.92
C VAL A 199 18.30 9.05 -27.41
N ARG A 200 18.29 7.70 -27.47
CA ARG A 200 19.46 6.92 -27.90
C ARG A 200 19.50 6.64 -29.40
N ILE A 201 18.37 6.79 -30.09
CA ILE A 201 18.23 6.53 -31.53
C ILE A 201 18.41 7.83 -32.34
N SER A 202 18.17 8.99 -31.72
CA SER A 202 18.47 10.32 -32.25
C SER A 202 19.94 10.70 -32.10
#